data_AF-A0AAU3HJD5-F1
#
_entry.id   AF-A0AAU3HJD5-F1
#
_cell.length_a   1.000
_cell.length_b   1.000
_cell.length_c   1.000
_cell.angle_alpha   90.00
_cell.angle_beta   90.00
_cell.angle_gamma   90.00
#
_symmetry.space_group_name_H-M   'P 1'
#
loop_
_entity.id
_entity.type
_entity.pdbx_description
1 polymer ?
#
loop_
_entity_poly.entity_id
_entity_poly.type
_entity_poly.pdbx_seq_one_letter_code
_entity_poly.pdbx_strand_id
1 'polypeptide(L)' 'MTGAEQRLPEPPFAVVLAGYVVDLHHRDACSRCRPDGGCERLARAGETLRAWRDRKRG' A
#
# COMPACT_ATOMS: atom_id res chain seq x y z
N MET A 1 -14.64 14.75 -28.89
CA MET A 1 -14.26 14.59 -27.47
C MET A 1 -13.76 13.16 -27.28
N THR A 2 -12.47 12.89 -27.46
CA THR A 2 -11.89 11.57 -27.15
C THR A 2 -10.75 11.77 -26.19
N GLY A 3 -11.09 11.93 -24.91
CA GLY A 3 -10.12 11.75 -23.85
C GLY A 3 -9.79 10.28 -23.79
N ALA A 4 -8.61 9.89 -24.27
CA ALA A 4 -8.10 8.57 -24.01
C ALA A 4 -7.93 8.45 -22.49
N GLU A 5 -8.82 7.72 -21.82
CA GLU A 5 -8.54 7.20 -20.50
C GLU A 5 -7.26 6.38 -20.63
N GLN A 6 -6.14 6.96 -20.21
CA GLN A 6 -4.89 6.24 -20.06
C GLN A 6 -5.18 5.16 -19.02
N ARG A 7 -5.41 3.93 -19.49
CA ARG A 7 -5.70 2.80 -18.62
C ARG A 7 -4.45 2.58 -17.77
N LEU A 8 -4.49 3.09 -16.54
CA LEU A 8 -3.38 2.92 -15.60
C LEU A 8 -3.08 1.42 -15.52
N PRO A 9 -1.79 1.04 -15.54
CA PRO A 9 -1.43 -0.35 -15.38
C PRO A 9 -2.02 -0.87 -14.06
N GLU A 10 -2.58 -2.08 -14.12
CA GLU A 10 -3.07 -2.75 -12.93
C GLU A 10 -1.94 -2.84 -11.90
N PRO A 11 -2.18 -2.47 -10.64
CA PRO A 11 -1.15 -2.55 -9.62
C PRO A 11 -0.71 -4.01 -9.43
N PRO A 12 0.60 -4.27 -9.27
CA PRO A 12 1.07 -5.60 -8.90
C PRO A 12 0.39 -6.10 -7.62
N PHE A 13 0.20 -7.41 -7.49
CA PHE A 13 -0.42 -8.03 -6.31
C PHE A 13 0.17 -7.54 -4.98
N ALA A 14 1.49 -7.35 -4.91
CA ALA A 14 2.17 -6.84 -3.72
C ALA A 14 1.66 -5.45 -3.29
N VAL A 15 1.30 -4.59 -4.24
CA VAL A 15 0.75 -3.25 -3.98
C VAL A 15 -0.67 -3.36 -3.42
N VAL A 16 -1.49 -4.24 -4.01
CA VAL A 16 -2.86 -4.49 -3.53
C VAL A 16 -2.83 -5.04 -2.10
N LEU A 17 -1.98 -6.04 -1.85
CA LEU A 17 -1.79 -6.61 -0.52
C LEU A 17 -1.26 -5.59 0.49
N ALA A 18 -0.34 -4.71 0.09
CA ALA A 18 0.15 -3.64 0.95
C ALA A 18 -0.98 -2.67 1.36
N GLY A 19 -1.88 -2.32 0.44
CA GLY A 19 -3.08 -1.53 0.76
C GLY A 19 -3.97 -2.23 1.78
N TYR A 20 -4.25 -3.52 1.57
CA TYR A 20 -5.01 -4.33 2.52
C TYR A 20 -4.37 -4.37 3.91
N VAL A 21 -3.04 -4.49 4.00
CA VAL A 21 -2.32 -4.47 5.28
C VAL A 21 -2.51 -3.13 5.99
N VAL A 22 -2.44 -2.00 5.28
CA VAL A 22 -2.69 -0.67 5.88
C VAL A 22 -4.11 -0.58 6.41
N ASP A 23 -5.11 -0.99 5.62
CA ASP A 23 -6.52 -0.93 6.02
C ASP A 23 -6.81 -1.82 7.24
N LEU A 24 -6.21 -3.00 7.32
CA LEU A 24 -6.30 -3.87 8.49
C LEU A 24 -5.82 -3.14 9.75
N HIS A 25 -4.72 -2.39 9.69
CA HIS A 25 -4.19 -1.69 10.87
C HIS A 25 -5.02 -0.47 11.27
N HIS A 26 -5.84 0.08 10.37
CA HIS A 26 -6.80 1.13 10.71
C HIS A 26 -8.07 0.58 11.38
N ARG A 27 -8.45 -0.66 11.09
CA ARG A 27 -9.71 -1.27 11.55
C ARG A 27 -9.52 -2.17 12.76
N ASP A 28 -8.41 -2.89 12.79
CA ASP A 28 -8.17 -3.99 13.73
C ASP A 28 -6.84 -3.83 14.46
N ALA A 29 -6.82 -4.29 15.71
CA ALA A 29 -5.58 -4.42 16.47
C ALA A 29 -4.75 -5.58 15.89
N CYS A 30 -3.65 -5.26 15.21
CA CYS A 30 -2.74 -6.29 14.74
C CYS A 30 -2.03 -6.95 15.93
N SER A 31 -2.14 -8.27 16.05
CA SER A 31 -1.49 -9.07 17.11
C SER A 31 0.05 -9.06 17.07
N ARG A 32 0.64 -8.46 16.03
CA ARG A 32 2.09 -8.31 15.85
C ARG A 32 2.57 -6.88 16.02
N CYS A 33 1.68 -5.93 16.35
CA CYS A 33 2.11 -4.60 16.75
C CYS A 33 2.94 -4.71 18.02
N ARG A 34 4.07 -4.00 18.03
CA ARG A 34 4.89 -3.82 19.22
C ARG A 34 4.20 -2.85 20.19
N PRO A 35 4.56 -2.89 21.48
CA PRO A 35 4.00 -1.96 22.47
C PRO A 35 4.28 -0.48 22.17
N ASP A 36 5.31 -0.18 21.39
CA ASP A 36 5.67 1.16 20.93
C ASP A 36 4.78 1.68 19.78
N GLY A 37 3.77 0.91 19.36
CA GLY A 37 2.90 1.23 18.23
C GLY A 37 3.48 0.87 16.86
N GLY A 38 4.70 0.32 16.80
CA GLY A 38 5.34 -0.10 15.56
C GLY A 38 4.84 -1.45 15.07
N CYS A 39 4.74 -1.63 13.74
CA CYS A 39 4.53 -2.93 13.12
C CYS A 39 5.37 -3.08 11.86
N GLU A 40 6.21 -4.12 11.81
CA GLU A 40 7.08 -4.37 10.66
C GLU A 40 6.28 -4.63 9.37
N ARG A 41 5.12 -5.28 9.48
CA ARG A 41 4.22 -5.50 8.33
C ARG A 41 3.69 -4.18 7.79
N LEU A 42 3.29 -3.27 8.69
CA LEU A 42 2.80 -1.95 8.31
C LEU A 42 3.91 -1.10 7.68
N ALA A 43 5.12 -1.15 8.23
CA ALA A 43 6.29 -0.47 7.69
C ALA A 43 6.59 -0.91 6.25
N ARG A 44 6.71 -2.24 6.02
CA ARG A 44 6.96 -2.83 4.69
C ARG A 44 5.83 -2.53 3.70
N ALA A 45 4.58 -2.55 4.15
CA ALA A 45 3.44 -2.16 3.31
C ALA A 45 3.54 -0.69 2.87
N GLY A 46 3.87 0.21 3.81
CA GLY A 46 4.11 1.62 3.52
C GLY A 46 5.25 1.83 2.52
N GLU A 47 6.36 1.10 2.64
CA GLU A 47 7.47 1.14 1.68
C GLU A 47 7.04 0.68 0.28
N THR A 48 6.28 -0.42 0.19
CA THR A 48 5.77 -0.95 -1.08
C THR A 48 4.88 0.06 -1.80
N LEU A 49 3.97 0.71 -1.05
CA LEU A 49 3.08 1.73 -1.60
C LEU A 49 3.84 3.00 -2.03
N ARG A 50 4.82 3.44 -1.25
CA ARG A 50 5.68 4.58 -1.62
C ARG A 50 6.44 4.29 -2.90
N ALA A 51 7.13 3.16 -2.97
CA ALA A 51 7.89 2.75 -4.15
C ALA A 51 7.02 2.67 -5.41
N TRP A 52 5.79 2.14 -5.30
CA TRP A 52 4.85 2.11 -6.43
C TRP A 52 4.41 3.50 -6.87
N ARG A 53 4.11 4.39 -5.92
CA ARG A 53 3.71 5.76 -6.21
C ARG A 53 4.83 6.55 -6.88
N ASP A 54 6.07 6.36 -6.44
CA ASP A 54 7.24 7.06 -6.99
C ASP A 54 7.51 6.61 -8.42
N ARG A 55 7.33 5.31 -8.73
CA ARG A 55 7.36 4.79 -10.11
C ARG A 55 6.28 5.34 -11.03
N LYS A 56 5.15 5.81 -10.49
CA LYS A 56 4.10 6.46 -11.27
C LYS A 56 4.36 7.94 -11.53
N ARG A 57 5.31 8.56 -10.80
CA ARG A 57 5.61 10.00 -10.88
C ARG A 57 6.82 10.32 -11.75
N GLY A 58 7.73 9.36 -11.96
CA GLY A 58 8.85 9.45 -12.90
C GLY A 58 8.51 8.81 -14.23
#